data_AF-A0A355GZG7-F1
#
_entry.id   AF-A0A355GZG7-F1
#
_cell.length_a   1.000
_cell.length_b   1.000
_cell.length_c   1.000
_cell.angle_alpha   90.00
_cell.angle_beta   90.00
_cell.angle_gamma   90.00
#
_symmetry.space_group_name_H-M   'P 1'
#
loop_
_entity.id
_entity.type
_entity.pdbx_description
1 polymer ?
#
loop_
_entity_poly.entity_id
_entity_poly.type
_entity_poly.pdbx_seq_one_letter_code
_entity_poly.pdbx_strand_id
1 'polypeptide(L)'
;MKKAISVVLVLVAVLLVVATVLAKEKYTVTVLPFALHSAENIEYVSQGINDMLTSRISGSDKIEVTRKDVVQDVLKKTGEKELNLADVQSIGQQLKSDYVVWGSITKIGKSISIDGKLIDITGGKSDVGIFSQSQTLDEVIPKINDFSQRIVQYITGAAPQEAMPVVSATPAIAPSPVPGSSREAQIIAGMKSGKGKGTLTSMINTEFINSSDPLDRKKGFWMSQQVKAEFNGMDVGDVNKDGLNEVVVIDGHNIFIYLKTKENLKLLRQIKGKSYHKYVSVDVADINKNGIPEIIVTSLNDRVLNSFVLEYHDGDYKTIASDIRYFLRVMETSSGMPMLLGQTYGLGSSMDGQEGKVFSTQIYEIVWKDGQYVSGDKMKIPLGLSVYGLTIDTLSEGTGERIIALDELDYLLIIKPTDKQLWRILSFGSTPDELIWRSDSQYGGSNNYIANVDKQRQQSTEATQDDSAFANLRIVMYDTNKDGKKEMIIVKNLSSVGRIFKNLKLFTSSEIYNLEWDGLGMAENWRTKKINGYVADYCFKDIDNDGKPEIVLALVQSVGGSLSERSVIVVYELEMPQ
;
A
#
# COMPACT_ATOMS: atom_id res chain seq x y z
N MET A 1 -7.06 -10.74 76.52
CA MET A 1 -7.83 -10.13 75.41
C MET A 1 -7.22 -8.85 74.87
N LYS A 2 -6.86 -7.84 75.68
CA LYS A 2 -6.28 -6.57 75.20
C LYS A 2 -4.97 -6.69 74.38
N LYS A 3 -4.08 -7.63 74.73
CA LYS A 3 -2.81 -7.85 74.01
C LYS A 3 -2.99 -8.51 72.63
N ALA A 4 -3.99 -9.38 72.47
CA ALA A 4 -4.28 -10.04 71.19
C ALA A 4 -4.90 -9.05 70.18
N ILE A 5 -5.74 -8.14 70.65
CA ILE A 5 -6.34 -7.08 69.83
C ILE A 5 -5.27 -6.11 69.33
N SER A 6 -4.29 -5.77 70.17
CA SER A 6 -3.20 -4.85 69.79
C SER A 6 -2.27 -5.44 68.72
N VAL A 7 -2.03 -6.75 68.73
CA VAL A 7 -1.20 -7.42 67.71
C VAL A 7 -1.93 -7.50 66.37
N VAL A 8 -3.24 -7.78 66.38
CA VAL A 8 -4.05 -7.79 65.15
C VAL A 8 -4.14 -6.39 64.54
N LEU A 9 -4.24 -5.34 65.35
CA LEU A 9 -4.32 -3.95 64.87
C LEU A 9 -2.99 -3.47 64.26
N VAL A 10 -1.85 -3.90 64.80
CA VAL A 10 -0.52 -3.65 64.21
C VAL A 10 -0.32 -4.46 62.93
N LEU A 11 -0.80 -5.71 62.88
CA LEU A 11 -0.71 -6.54 61.67
C LEU A 11 -1.57 -5.97 60.53
N VAL A 12 -2.75 -5.44 60.83
CA VAL A 12 -3.65 -4.77 59.87
C VAL A 12 -3.06 -3.42 59.43
N ALA A 13 -2.41 -2.67 60.31
CA ALA A 13 -1.70 -1.44 59.95
C ALA A 13 -0.48 -1.72 59.05
N VAL A 14 0.26 -2.81 59.28
CA VAL A 14 1.37 -3.23 58.41
C VAL A 14 0.85 -3.74 57.06
N LEU A 15 -0.30 -4.44 57.03
CA LEU A 15 -0.97 -4.84 55.78
C LEU A 15 -1.54 -3.64 54.99
N LEU A 16 -1.96 -2.57 55.66
CA LEU A 16 -2.43 -1.33 55.02
C LEU A 16 -1.28 -0.46 54.47
N VAL A 17 -0.07 -0.55 55.03
CA VAL A 17 1.10 0.19 54.53
C VAL A 17 1.75 -0.51 53.33
N VAL A 18 1.56 -1.82 53.15
CA VAL A 18 2.07 -2.55 51.97
C VAL A 18 1.17 -2.36 50.73
N ALA A 19 -0.03 -1.81 50.90
CA ALA A 19 -1.00 -1.63 49.81
C ALA A 19 -0.87 -0.29 49.05
N THR A 20 0.07 0.59 49.39
CA THR A 20 0.32 1.83 48.65
C THR A 20 1.65 1.81 47.90
N VAL A 21 1.90 0.75 47.13
CA VAL A 21 2.69 0.91 45.91
C VAL A 21 1.70 1.37 44.86
N LEU A 22 1.48 2.69 44.78
CA LEU A 22 0.84 3.31 43.62
C LEU A 22 1.80 3.12 42.44
N ALA A 23 1.70 1.97 41.78
CA ALA A 23 2.23 1.81 40.44
C ALA A 23 1.46 2.82 39.57
N LYS A 24 2.18 3.80 39.03
CA LYS A 24 1.61 4.80 38.13
C LYS A 24 0.97 4.06 36.94
N GLU A 25 -0.34 4.17 36.78
CA GLU A 25 -1.08 3.39 35.76
C GLU A 25 -0.60 3.70 34.33
N LYS A 26 -0.16 4.94 34.07
CA LYS A 26 0.41 5.38 32.79
C LYS A 26 1.49 6.44 32.97
N TYR A 27 2.57 6.34 32.20
CA TYR A 27 3.62 7.36 32.11
C TYR A 27 3.31 8.33 30.98
N THR A 28 3.45 9.63 31.23
CA THR A 28 3.27 10.67 30.22
C THR A 28 4.60 10.98 29.53
N VAL A 29 4.66 10.83 28.20
CA VAL A 29 5.86 11.09 27.40
C VAL A 29 5.60 12.22 26.41
N THR A 30 6.45 13.24 26.40
CA THR A 30 6.41 14.30 25.38
C THR A 30 7.51 14.09 24.35
N VAL A 31 7.16 14.12 23.06
CA VAL A 31 8.14 14.09 21.96
C VAL A 31 8.28 15.48 21.36
N LEU A 32 9.42 16.13 21.58
CA LEU A 32 9.69 17.45 21.03
C LEU A 32 10.13 17.37 19.56
N PRO A 33 9.82 18.38 18.73
CA PRO A 33 10.36 18.47 17.38
C PRO A 33 11.89 18.44 17.41
N PHE A 34 12.51 17.59 16.59
CA PHE A 34 13.97 17.52 16.54
C PHE A 34 14.51 18.79 15.88
N ALA A 35 15.49 19.43 16.52
CA ALA A 35 16.15 20.61 15.97
C ALA A 35 16.82 20.26 14.64
N LEU A 36 16.68 21.13 13.63
CA LEU A 36 17.15 20.85 12.28
C LEU A 36 18.29 21.77 11.89
N HIS A 37 19.48 21.20 11.66
CA HIS A 37 20.66 21.92 11.20
C HIS A 37 20.99 21.47 9.77
N SER A 38 20.50 22.22 8.78
CA SER A 38 20.79 21.96 7.36
C SER A 38 20.79 23.23 6.53
N ALA A 39 21.60 23.25 5.48
CA ALA A 39 21.54 24.27 4.42
C ALA A 39 20.39 24.02 3.42
N GLU A 40 19.79 22.82 3.43
CA GLU A 40 18.69 22.43 2.56
C GLU A 40 17.37 22.41 3.33
N ASN A 41 16.24 22.59 2.63
CA ASN A 41 14.92 22.46 3.25
C ASN A 41 14.56 20.97 3.41
N ILE A 42 14.84 20.43 4.59
CA ILE A 42 14.52 19.04 4.98
C ILE A 42 13.58 18.97 6.18
N GLU A 43 12.68 19.96 6.33
CA GLU A 43 11.73 20.05 7.46
C GLU A 43 10.81 18.82 7.56
N TYR A 44 10.47 18.22 6.41
CA TYR A 44 9.74 16.97 6.32
C TYR A 44 10.42 15.80 7.06
N VAL A 45 11.75 15.80 7.17
CA VAL A 45 12.50 14.76 7.87
C VAL A 45 12.31 14.88 9.38
N SER A 46 12.42 16.10 9.92
CA SER A 46 12.17 16.35 11.35
C SER A 46 10.73 15.98 11.72
N GLN A 47 9.77 16.39 10.88
CA GLN A 47 8.37 16.04 11.08
C GLN A 47 8.14 14.51 11.04
N GLY A 48 8.69 13.82 10.04
CA GLY A 48 8.55 12.37 9.92
C GLY A 48 9.15 11.59 11.09
N ILE A 49 10.30 12.03 11.62
CA ILE A 49 10.93 11.42 12.80
C ILE A 49 10.11 11.67 14.07
N ASN A 50 9.62 12.90 14.26
CA ASN A 50 8.78 13.24 15.40
C ASN A 50 7.47 12.42 15.39
N ASP A 51 6.83 12.30 14.22
CA ASP A 51 5.60 11.52 14.06
C ASP A 51 5.86 10.02 14.30
N MET A 52 7.00 9.49 13.82
CA MET A 52 7.37 8.09 14.04
C MET A 52 7.66 7.78 15.52
N LEU A 53 8.40 8.65 16.21
CA LEU A 53 8.68 8.49 17.64
C LEU A 53 7.40 8.57 18.46
N THR A 54 6.56 9.57 18.19
CA THR A 54 5.24 9.74 18.85
C THR A 54 4.42 8.47 18.71
N SER A 55 4.29 7.93 17.50
CA SER A 55 3.47 6.75 17.26
C SER A 55 4.03 5.49 17.92
N ARG A 56 5.33 5.20 17.77
CA ARG A 56 5.93 3.98 18.33
C ARG A 56 5.94 3.98 19.86
N ILE A 57 6.10 5.15 20.49
CA ILE A 57 6.04 5.29 21.94
C ILE A 57 4.60 5.18 22.46
N SER A 58 3.61 5.65 21.69
CA SER A 58 2.18 5.53 22.03
C SER A 58 1.62 4.12 21.93
N GLY A 59 2.36 3.17 21.36
CA GLY A 59 1.91 1.79 21.14
C GLY A 59 1.83 0.93 22.42
N SER A 60 2.20 1.48 23.58
CA SER A 60 2.13 0.80 24.87
C SER A 60 0.95 1.32 25.70
N ASP A 61 0.10 0.43 26.22
CA ASP A 61 -1.02 0.79 27.09
C ASP A 61 -0.59 1.50 28.39
N LYS A 62 0.70 1.40 28.74
CA LYS A 62 1.32 2.04 29.91
C LYS A 62 1.88 3.44 29.62
N ILE A 63 1.80 3.93 28.38
CA ILE A 63 2.38 5.21 27.97
C ILE A 63 1.30 6.07 27.31
N GLU A 64 1.18 7.32 27.78
CA GLU A 64 0.37 8.35 27.16
C GLU A 64 1.30 9.40 26.54
N VAL A 65 1.20 9.62 25.23
CA VAL A 65 2.03 10.61 24.54
C VAL A 65 1.30 11.95 24.42
N THR A 66 1.96 13.03 24.81
CA THR A 66 1.39 14.39 24.76
C THR A 66 1.02 14.77 23.34
N ARG A 67 -0.19 15.32 23.16
CA ARG A 67 -0.69 15.72 21.84
C ARG A 67 0.16 16.82 21.20
N LYS A 68 0.33 16.72 19.89
CA LYS A 68 1.20 17.59 19.07
C LYS A 68 0.79 19.06 19.09
N ASP A 69 -0.51 19.36 19.10
CA ASP A 69 -1.07 20.72 19.20
C ASP A 69 -0.64 21.42 20.51
N VAL A 70 -0.73 20.70 21.64
CA VAL A 70 -0.36 21.20 22.97
C VAL A 70 1.15 21.47 23.04
N VAL A 71 1.97 20.58 22.47
CA VAL A 71 3.44 20.75 22.41
C VAL A 71 3.80 21.99 21.57
N GLN A 72 3.17 22.17 20.42
CA GLN A 72 3.42 23.33 19.55
C GLN A 72 3.01 24.65 20.21
N ASP A 73 1.90 24.70 20.94
CA ASP A 73 1.44 25.90 21.62
C ASP A 73 2.35 26.33 22.79
N VAL A 74 3.01 25.36 23.45
CA VAL A 74 4.04 25.66 24.46
C VAL A 74 5.33 26.14 23.79
N LEU A 75 5.78 25.49 22.72
CA LEU A 75 6.99 25.89 22.00
C LEU A 75 6.88 27.29 21.39
N LYS A 76 5.71 27.67 20.87
CA LYS A 76 5.45 29.04 20.36
C LYS A 76 5.59 30.12 21.45
N LYS A 77 5.32 29.78 22.72
CA LYS A 77 5.45 30.70 23.86
C LYS A 77 6.90 30.82 24.33
N THR A 78 7.70 29.77 24.16
CA THR A 78 9.14 29.78 24.49
C THR A 78 9.95 30.58 23.48
N GLY A 79 9.55 30.62 22.19
CA GLY A 79 10.13 31.51 21.19
C GLY A 79 11.55 31.15 20.71
N GLU A 80 12.16 30.09 21.23
CA GLU A 80 13.51 29.66 20.88
C GLU A 80 13.52 28.58 19.78
N LYS A 81 14.42 28.72 18.80
CA LYS A 81 14.62 27.75 17.70
C LYS A 81 15.48 26.55 18.09
N GLU A 82 16.27 26.69 19.15
CA GLU A 82 17.13 25.64 19.70
C GLU A 82 16.82 25.51 21.18
N LEU A 83 16.50 24.29 21.62
CA LEU A 83 16.16 24.03 23.02
C LEU A 83 17.39 23.50 23.75
N ASN A 84 17.70 24.07 24.90
CA ASN A 84 18.74 23.59 25.80
C ASN A 84 18.14 22.69 26.92
N LEU A 85 19.01 22.06 27.73
CA LEU A 85 18.61 21.05 28.72
C LEU A 85 17.61 21.61 29.74
N ALA A 86 17.82 22.86 30.14
CA ALA A 86 16.94 23.55 31.08
C ALA A 86 15.58 23.87 30.43
N ASP A 87 15.55 24.23 29.14
CA ASP A 87 14.29 24.50 28.43
C ASP A 87 13.44 23.24 28.31
N VAL A 88 14.05 22.11 27.98
CA VAL A 88 13.32 20.85 27.85
C VAL A 88 12.84 20.31 29.19
N GLN A 89 13.61 20.51 30.26
CA GLN A 89 13.13 20.22 31.62
C GLN A 89 11.95 21.11 32.00
N SER A 90 12.01 22.41 31.70
CA SER A 90 10.93 23.37 31.94
C SER A 90 9.66 23.04 31.15
N ILE A 91 9.80 22.72 29.86
CA ILE A 91 8.70 22.29 28.99
C ILE A 91 8.09 20.99 29.52
N GLY A 92 8.92 20.02 29.90
CA GLY A 92 8.47 18.76 30.51
C GLY A 92 7.68 18.98 31.80
N GLN A 93 8.15 19.86 32.69
CA GLN A 93 7.44 20.23 33.91
C GLN A 93 6.12 20.96 33.63
N GLN A 94 6.10 21.90 32.68
CA GLN A 94 4.90 22.64 32.28
C GLN A 94 3.83 21.71 31.68
N LEU A 95 4.25 20.73 30.89
CA LEU A 95 3.39 19.72 30.27
C LEU A 95 3.09 18.54 31.20
N LYS A 96 3.59 18.54 32.44
CA LYS A 96 3.45 17.46 33.42
C LYS A 96 3.89 16.09 32.87
N SER A 97 4.92 16.10 32.03
CA SER A 97 5.48 14.88 31.43
C SER A 97 6.43 14.19 32.41
N ASP A 98 6.40 12.86 32.43
CA ASP A 98 7.39 12.06 33.16
C ASP A 98 8.70 11.99 32.40
N TYR A 99 8.59 11.83 31.07
CA TYR A 99 9.73 11.76 30.18
C TYR A 99 9.57 12.71 29.00
N VAL A 100 10.69 13.24 28.54
CA VAL A 100 10.74 14.04 27.32
C VAL A 100 11.77 13.46 26.36
N VAL A 101 11.34 13.23 25.11
CA VAL A 101 12.20 12.87 23.99
C VAL A 101 12.58 14.12 23.24
N TRP A 102 13.87 14.30 23.05
CA TRP A 102 14.52 15.46 22.47
C TRP A 102 15.49 14.98 21.39
N GLY A 103 15.81 15.80 20.39
CA GLY A 103 16.98 15.55 19.54
C GLY A 103 17.31 16.65 18.55
N SER A 104 18.35 16.39 17.77
CA SER A 104 18.70 17.17 16.60
C SER A 104 19.03 16.30 15.40
N ILE A 105 18.82 16.86 14.22
CA ILE A 105 19.11 16.28 12.91
C ILE A 105 20.06 17.25 12.23
N THR A 106 21.25 16.78 11.89
CA THR A 106 22.25 17.58 11.21
C THR A 106 22.52 16.99 9.83
N LYS A 107 22.39 17.79 8.77
CA LYS A 107 22.73 17.37 7.40
C LYS A 107 23.88 18.21 6.86
N ILE A 108 24.97 17.54 6.53
CA ILE A 108 26.18 18.14 5.93
C ILE A 108 26.48 17.39 4.63
N GLY A 109 26.28 18.08 3.50
CA GLY A 109 26.41 17.49 2.18
C GLY A 109 25.48 16.28 2.01
N LYS A 110 26.05 15.11 1.71
CA LYS A 110 25.30 13.85 1.58
C LYS A 110 25.08 13.11 2.89
N SER A 111 25.71 13.53 3.98
CA SER A 111 25.60 12.83 5.27
C SER A 111 24.51 13.44 6.14
N ILE A 112 23.71 12.58 6.78
CA ILE A 112 22.73 12.94 7.80
C ILE A 112 23.13 12.28 9.10
N SER A 113 23.23 13.06 10.17
CA SER A 113 23.41 12.58 11.53
C SER A 113 22.21 12.94 12.39
N ILE A 114 21.88 12.06 13.32
CA ILE A 114 20.80 12.23 14.29
C ILE A 114 21.32 11.94 15.67
N ASP A 115 21.05 12.86 16.59
CA ASP A 115 21.26 12.72 18.03
C ASP A 115 19.89 12.84 18.71
N GLY A 116 19.53 11.86 19.53
CA GLY A 116 18.27 11.84 20.25
C GLY A 116 18.47 11.34 21.67
N LYS A 117 17.74 11.92 22.63
CA LYS A 117 17.86 11.60 24.05
C LYS A 117 16.48 11.54 24.69
N LEU A 118 16.30 10.58 25.59
CA LEU A 118 15.23 10.60 26.58
C LEU A 118 15.74 11.39 27.79
N ILE A 119 14.87 12.16 28.42
CA ILE A 119 15.12 12.84 29.71
C ILE A 119 14.01 12.45 30.67
N ASP A 120 14.39 11.97 31.86
CA ASP A 120 13.48 11.82 33.01
C ASP A 120 13.32 13.17 33.72
N ILE A 121 12.09 13.68 33.76
CA ILE A 121 11.75 14.97 34.36
C ILE A 121 11.73 14.91 35.90
N THR A 122 11.58 13.71 36.46
CA THR A 122 11.53 13.46 37.91
C THR A 122 12.86 12.98 38.50
N GLY A 123 13.63 12.18 37.74
CA GLY A 123 14.88 11.56 38.16
C GLY A 123 16.16 12.24 37.65
N GLY A 124 16.06 13.19 36.72
CA GLY A 124 17.14 14.10 36.33
C GLY A 124 18.21 13.55 35.36
N LYS A 125 18.28 12.23 35.11
CA LYS A 125 19.09 11.62 34.04
C LYS A 125 18.48 10.32 33.53
N SER A 126 18.52 10.12 32.21
CA SER A 126 18.26 8.84 31.55
C SER A 126 19.38 8.54 30.56
N ASP A 127 19.92 7.32 30.63
CA ASP A 127 21.01 6.85 29.75
C ASP A 127 20.50 6.36 28.37
N VAL A 128 19.22 6.59 28.07
CA VAL A 128 18.59 6.19 26.82
C VAL A 128 18.79 7.29 25.78
N GLY A 129 19.67 7.00 24.81
CA GLY A 129 19.95 7.89 23.69
C GLY A 129 20.16 7.14 22.38
N ILE A 130 20.23 7.90 21.32
CA ILE A 130 20.62 7.46 19.99
C ILE A 130 21.60 8.47 19.40
N PHE A 131 22.66 7.94 18.81
CA PHE A 131 23.49 8.68 17.87
C PHE A 131 23.65 7.81 16.62
N SER A 132 23.37 8.37 15.45
CA SER A 132 23.53 7.69 14.18
C SER A 132 24.01 8.66 13.12
N GLN A 133 24.97 8.24 12.29
CA GLN A 133 25.43 8.97 11.13
C GLN A 133 25.36 8.07 9.91
N SER A 134 24.77 8.57 8.83
CA SER A 134 24.44 7.79 7.64
C SER A 134 24.59 8.64 6.38
N GLN A 135 24.76 7.98 5.23
CA GLN A 135 24.81 8.66 3.92
C GLN A 135 23.43 8.78 3.28
N THR A 136 22.44 8.05 3.78
CA THR A 136 21.08 8.02 3.25
C THR A 136 20.07 8.06 4.39
N LEU A 137 18.88 8.59 4.10
CA LEU A 137 17.78 8.63 5.07
C LEU A 137 17.27 7.20 5.40
N ASP A 138 17.43 6.26 4.48
CA ASP A 138 16.97 4.87 4.62
C ASP A 138 17.68 4.13 5.78
N GLU A 139 18.96 4.46 6.03
CA GLU A 139 19.75 3.88 7.13
C GLU A 139 19.39 4.45 8.51
N VAL A 140 18.75 5.62 8.55
CA VAL A 140 18.32 6.27 9.80
C VAL A 140 17.10 5.60 10.39
N ILE A 141 16.16 5.15 9.54
CA ILE A 141 14.85 4.66 9.97
C ILE A 141 14.94 3.46 10.94
N PRO A 142 15.75 2.41 10.68
CA PRO A 142 15.90 1.31 11.63
C PRO A 142 16.44 1.78 12.99
N LYS A 143 17.33 2.77 12.99
CA LYS A 143 17.93 3.29 14.23
C LYS A 143 16.92 4.06 15.07
N ILE A 144 16.07 4.87 14.44
CA ILE A 144 15.00 5.56 15.17
C ILE A 144 13.95 4.55 15.68
N ASN A 145 13.71 3.46 14.95
CA ASN A 145 12.91 2.35 15.48
C ASN A 145 13.55 1.73 16.73
N ASP A 146 14.84 1.35 16.68
CA ASP A 146 15.56 0.81 17.84
C ASP A 146 15.54 1.78 19.03
N PHE A 147 15.65 3.08 18.77
CA PHE A 147 15.56 4.11 19.80
C PHE A 147 14.17 4.16 20.45
N SER A 148 13.10 4.14 19.66
CA SER A 148 11.73 4.10 20.21
C SER A 148 11.47 2.85 21.06
N GLN A 149 11.99 1.69 20.65
CA GLN A 149 11.87 0.45 21.42
C GLN A 149 12.61 0.54 22.75
N ARG A 150 13.84 1.07 22.75
CA ARG A 150 14.62 1.30 23.98
C ARG A 150 13.92 2.28 24.92
N ILE A 151 13.27 3.32 24.39
CA ILE A 151 12.46 4.25 25.20
C ILE A 151 11.31 3.51 25.87
N VAL A 152 10.52 2.74 25.10
CA VAL A 152 9.38 1.99 25.65
C VAL A 152 9.84 0.97 26.70
N GLN A 153 10.93 0.24 26.43
CA GLN A 153 11.50 -0.73 27.37
C GLN A 153 11.95 -0.07 28.68
N TYR A 154 12.67 1.06 28.57
CA TYR A 154 13.13 1.80 29.73
C TYR A 154 11.99 2.31 30.60
N ILE A 155 10.93 2.86 29.99
CA ILE A 155 9.78 3.43 30.70
C ILE A 155 8.91 2.31 31.32
N THR A 156 8.73 1.20 30.63
CA THR A 156 7.82 0.13 31.08
C THR A 156 8.49 -0.89 32.01
N GLY A 157 9.82 -0.83 32.16
CA GLY A 157 10.60 -1.80 32.93
C GLY A 157 10.56 -3.21 32.35
N ALA A 158 10.15 -3.36 31.08
CA ALA A 158 10.06 -4.66 30.41
C ALA A 158 11.47 -5.19 30.14
N ALA A 159 11.79 -6.38 30.68
CA ALA A 159 12.93 -7.15 30.21
C ALA A 159 12.76 -7.46 28.71
N PRO A 160 13.85 -7.66 27.95
CA PRO A 160 13.75 -8.01 26.54
C PRO A 160 12.80 -9.20 26.43
N GLN A 161 11.70 -9.02 25.69
CA GLN A 161 10.91 -10.16 25.28
C GLN A 161 11.85 -10.97 24.39
N GLU A 162 12.25 -12.15 24.89
CA GLU A 162 13.03 -13.10 24.12
C GLU A 162 12.33 -13.26 22.78
N ALA A 163 13.01 -12.83 21.71
CA ALA A 163 12.73 -13.34 20.40
C ALA A 163 12.75 -14.87 20.53
N MET A 164 11.76 -15.55 19.93
CA MET A 164 11.81 -17.00 19.76
C MET A 164 13.21 -17.38 19.27
N PRO A 165 13.80 -18.48 19.77
CA PRO A 165 15.21 -18.76 19.58
C PRO A 165 15.55 -18.77 18.09
N VAL A 166 16.34 -17.78 17.68
CA VAL A 166 17.17 -17.88 16.50
C VAL A 166 18.17 -18.98 16.82
N VAL A 167 18.17 -20.05 16.03
CA VAL A 167 19.16 -21.10 16.14
C VAL A 167 20.53 -20.47 15.90
N SER A 168 21.32 -20.34 16.97
CA SER A 168 22.64 -19.72 16.93
C SER A 168 23.58 -20.54 16.07
N ALA A 169 24.14 -19.90 15.05
CA ALA A 169 25.28 -20.37 14.30
C ALA A 169 26.51 -20.54 15.22
N THR A 170 27.21 -21.65 15.04
CA THR A 170 28.48 -22.03 15.69
C THR A 170 29.60 -21.04 15.32
N PRO A 171 30.61 -20.79 16.18
CA PRO A 171 31.65 -19.79 15.93
C PRO A 171 32.58 -20.18 14.78
N ALA A 172 32.96 -19.19 13.98
CA ALA A 172 33.94 -19.27 12.91
C ALA A 172 35.31 -19.78 13.41
N ILE A 173 35.78 -20.88 12.84
CA ILE A 173 37.18 -21.28 12.83
C ILE A 173 37.81 -20.69 11.56
N ALA A 174 38.97 -20.04 11.71
CA ALA A 174 39.74 -19.42 10.64
C ALA A 174 40.11 -20.44 9.54
N PRO A 175 40.03 -20.09 8.24
CA PRO A 175 40.58 -20.93 7.18
C PRO A 175 42.07 -20.67 6.99
N SER A 176 42.87 -21.74 7.11
CA SER A 176 44.15 -21.87 6.40
C SER A 176 43.92 -22.58 5.06
N PRO A 177 44.74 -22.31 4.03
CA PRO A 177 44.50 -22.77 2.66
C PRO A 177 44.92 -24.23 2.50
N VAL A 178 44.29 -25.03 1.63
CA VAL A 178 44.80 -25.61 0.36
C VAL A 178 43.65 -26.50 -0.26
N PRO A 179 43.81 -27.20 -1.41
CA PRO A 179 43.08 -26.91 -2.66
C PRO A 179 42.12 -28.04 -3.09
N GLY A 180 41.24 -27.76 -4.05
CA GLY A 180 40.58 -28.82 -4.82
C GLY A 180 39.11 -28.57 -5.10
N SER A 181 38.85 -28.23 -6.36
CA SER A 181 37.61 -28.41 -7.12
C SER A 181 36.43 -29.04 -6.36
N SER A 182 35.43 -28.23 -6.03
CA SER A 182 34.13 -28.76 -5.63
C SER A 182 33.44 -29.39 -6.84
N ARG A 183 32.79 -30.51 -6.55
CA ARG A 183 32.03 -31.40 -7.45
C ARG A 183 30.88 -30.71 -8.21
N GLU A 184 30.58 -29.46 -7.90
CA GLU A 184 29.56 -28.63 -8.57
C GLU A 184 30.04 -28.10 -9.92
N ALA A 185 31.34 -27.86 -10.09
CA ALA A 185 31.93 -27.53 -11.39
C ALA A 185 31.88 -28.71 -12.38
N GLN A 186 31.82 -29.96 -11.89
CA GLN A 186 31.68 -31.15 -12.74
C GLN A 186 30.22 -31.46 -13.13
N ILE A 187 29.24 -31.02 -12.33
CA ILE A 187 27.82 -31.15 -12.69
C ILE A 187 27.44 -30.09 -13.75
N ILE A 188 27.98 -28.88 -13.63
CA ILE A 188 27.78 -27.80 -14.60
C ILE A 188 28.57 -28.05 -15.91
N ALA A 189 29.71 -28.75 -15.85
CA ALA A 189 30.43 -29.17 -17.06
C ALA A 189 29.77 -30.35 -17.80
N GLY A 190 28.86 -31.09 -17.17
CA GLY A 190 28.19 -32.26 -17.75
C GLY A 190 27.03 -31.94 -18.70
N MET A 191 26.47 -30.72 -18.68
CA MET A 191 25.35 -30.35 -19.57
C MET A 191 25.78 -29.74 -20.91
N LYS A 192 27.08 -29.63 -21.20
CA LYS A 192 27.57 -29.16 -22.52
C LYS A 192 27.73 -30.26 -23.57
N SER A 193 27.34 -31.50 -23.28
CA SER A 193 27.31 -32.56 -24.29
C SER A 193 26.09 -33.48 -24.11
N GLY A 194 24.93 -33.03 -24.58
CA GLY A 194 23.75 -33.88 -24.67
C GLY A 194 22.72 -33.30 -25.61
N LYS A 195 22.66 -33.82 -26.84
CA LYS A 195 21.56 -33.56 -27.78
C LYS A 195 20.24 -34.08 -27.18
N GLY A 196 19.26 -33.20 -27.03
CA GLY A 196 17.83 -33.50 -27.13
C GLY A 196 17.09 -33.92 -25.85
N LYS A 197 16.34 -32.98 -25.26
CA LYS A 197 14.88 -33.01 -25.00
C LYS A 197 14.52 -31.86 -24.04
N GLY A 198 13.45 -31.12 -24.37
CA GLY A 198 13.13 -29.79 -23.85
C GLY A 198 12.89 -29.69 -22.35
N THR A 199 13.39 -28.60 -21.77
CA THR A 199 13.11 -28.12 -20.41
C THR A 199 13.00 -26.60 -20.43
N LEU A 200 12.02 -26.07 -19.69
CA LEU A 200 11.44 -24.72 -19.63
C LEU A 200 12.38 -23.55 -19.23
N THR A 201 13.69 -23.69 -19.43
CA THR A 201 14.68 -22.66 -19.01
C THR A 201 15.06 -21.67 -20.12
N SER A 202 14.35 -21.64 -21.25
CA SER A 202 14.67 -20.76 -22.38
C SER A 202 13.93 -19.42 -22.39
N MET A 203 13.15 -19.09 -21.35
CA MET A 203 12.30 -17.88 -21.32
C MET A 203 12.86 -16.73 -20.47
N ILE A 204 14.11 -16.82 -20.02
CA ILE A 204 14.71 -15.77 -19.19
C ILE A 204 15.52 -14.82 -20.07
N ASN A 205 15.03 -13.59 -20.26
CA ASN A 205 15.88 -12.48 -20.66
C ASN A 205 16.88 -12.21 -19.53
N THR A 206 18.15 -12.49 -19.80
CA THR A 206 19.26 -12.41 -18.83
C THR A 206 19.49 -10.99 -18.28
N GLU A 207 18.92 -9.95 -18.91
CA GLU A 207 19.11 -8.56 -18.51
C GLU A 207 18.32 -8.15 -17.26
N PHE A 208 17.31 -8.92 -16.86
CA PHE A 208 16.57 -8.63 -15.61
C PHE A 208 17.34 -9.01 -14.34
N ILE A 209 18.33 -9.92 -14.46
CA ILE A 209 19.01 -10.49 -13.28
C ILE A 209 20.40 -9.91 -13.03
N ASN A 210 21.20 -9.48 -14.01
CA ASN A 210 22.47 -8.79 -13.77
C ASN A 210 22.98 -8.06 -15.03
N SER A 211 22.96 -6.72 -15.05
CA SER A 211 23.77 -5.94 -15.99
C SER A 211 24.52 -4.83 -15.25
N SER A 212 25.85 -4.91 -15.29
CA SER A 212 26.81 -4.01 -14.63
C SER A 212 27.36 -2.94 -15.59
N ASP A 213 26.74 -2.72 -16.74
CA ASP A 213 27.23 -1.79 -17.76
C ASP A 213 26.31 -0.54 -17.90
N PRO A 214 26.83 0.69 -17.68
CA PRO A 214 26.07 1.93 -17.81
C PRO A 214 25.54 2.25 -19.21
N LEU A 215 25.98 1.55 -20.27
CA LEU A 215 25.64 1.85 -21.67
C LEU A 215 24.43 1.06 -22.24
N ASP A 216 23.96 0.00 -21.56
CA ASP A 216 22.78 -0.79 -21.97
C ASP A 216 21.43 -0.28 -21.43
N ARG A 217 21.40 0.94 -20.87
CA ARG A 217 20.21 1.54 -20.20
C ARG A 217 18.99 1.83 -21.11
N LYS A 218 18.96 1.36 -22.35
CA LYS A 218 17.90 1.67 -23.34
C LYS A 218 17.01 0.49 -23.78
N LYS A 219 17.09 -0.70 -23.17
CA LYS A 219 16.46 -1.93 -23.74
C LYS A 219 15.53 -2.76 -22.84
N GLY A 220 14.78 -2.14 -21.93
CA GLY A 220 13.79 -2.91 -21.14
C GLY A 220 12.43 -2.25 -20.89
N PHE A 221 12.27 -0.96 -21.20
CA PHE A 221 11.00 -0.24 -21.05
C PHE A 221 11.02 1.08 -21.83
N TRP A 222 9.84 1.55 -22.21
CA TRP A 222 9.60 2.89 -22.74
C TRP A 222 8.91 3.77 -21.69
N MET A 223 9.19 5.07 -21.69
CA MET A 223 8.55 6.03 -20.79
C MET A 223 8.12 7.27 -21.56
N SER A 224 6.90 7.74 -21.32
CA SER A 224 6.37 8.95 -21.94
C SER A 224 7.07 10.21 -21.41
N GLN A 225 6.80 11.34 -22.08
CA GLN A 225 7.04 12.65 -21.48
C GLN A 225 6.22 12.83 -20.19
N GLN A 226 6.69 13.69 -19.29
CA GLN A 226 5.97 14.03 -18.05
C GLN A 226 4.66 14.78 -18.34
N VAL A 227 3.58 14.29 -17.74
CA VAL A 227 2.27 14.92 -17.72
C VAL A 227 2.09 15.62 -16.37
N LYS A 228 1.69 16.89 -16.40
CA LYS A 228 1.43 17.72 -15.20
C LYS A 228 0.05 17.42 -14.63
N ALA A 229 -0.16 16.19 -14.19
CA ALA A 229 -1.37 15.73 -13.53
C ALA A 229 -1.02 14.51 -12.66
N GLU A 230 -1.72 14.32 -11.55
CA GLU A 230 -1.72 13.06 -10.79
C GLU A 230 -2.71 12.08 -11.40
N PHE A 231 -2.23 10.93 -11.90
CA PHE A 231 -3.09 9.90 -12.47
C PHE A 231 -3.75 9.08 -11.36
N ASN A 232 -5.05 8.78 -11.53
CA ASN A 232 -5.85 7.98 -10.60
C ASN A 232 -6.26 6.61 -11.17
N GLY A 233 -6.30 6.48 -12.49
CA GLY A 233 -6.82 5.31 -13.21
C GLY A 233 -6.42 5.35 -14.68
N MET A 234 -6.32 4.17 -15.30
CA MET A 234 -5.94 4.04 -16.70
C MET A 234 -6.47 2.75 -17.31
N ASP A 235 -6.82 2.78 -18.59
CA ASP A 235 -6.97 1.59 -19.40
C ASP A 235 -6.58 1.86 -20.88
N VAL A 236 -6.45 0.81 -21.68
CA VAL A 236 -6.08 0.88 -23.10
C VAL A 236 -7.16 0.22 -23.96
N GLY A 237 -7.47 0.80 -25.11
CA GLY A 237 -8.37 0.23 -26.12
C GLY A 237 -8.72 1.20 -27.24
N ASP A 238 -9.22 0.67 -28.35
CA ASP A 238 -9.69 1.43 -29.51
C ASP A 238 -11.03 2.13 -29.22
N VAL A 239 -10.96 3.28 -28.55
CA VAL A 239 -12.15 4.01 -28.07
C VAL A 239 -12.75 4.91 -29.14
N ASN A 240 -12.08 5.09 -30.28
CA ASN A 240 -12.56 5.87 -31.41
C ASN A 240 -12.99 5.01 -32.63
N LYS A 241 -12.75 3.69 -32.58
CA LYS A 241 -13.02 2.70 -33.62
C LYS A 241 -12.25 2.92 -34.92
N ASP A 242 -11.01 3.36 -34.84
CA ASP A 242 -10.11 3.51 -35.99
C ASP A 242 -9.16 2.31 -36.19
N GLY A 243 -9.21 1.34 -35.28
CA GLY A 243 -8.39 0.14 -35.29
C GLY A 243 -7.07 0.29 -34.54
N LEU A 244 -6.80 1.44 -33.92
CA LEU A 244 -5.66 1.66 -33.03
C LEU A 244 -6.13 1.80 -31.58
N ASN A 245 -5.38 1.21 -30.66
CA ASN A 245 -5.61 1.36 -29.23
C ASN A 245 -5.13 2.72 -28.74
N GLU A 246 -6.01 3.44 -28.05
CA GLU A 246 -5.69 4.62 -27.27
C GLU A 246 -5.39 4.28 -25.81
N VAL A 247 -4.63 5.15 -25.16
CA VAL A 247 -4.43 5.17 -23.71
C VAL A 247 -5.40 6.16 -23.09
N VAL A 248 -6.35 5.66 -22.32
CA VAL A 248 -7.30 6.46 -21.55
C VAL A 248 -6.80 6.58 -20.12
N VAL A 249 -6.61 7.80 -19.64
CA VAL A 249 -6.11 8.07 -18.28
C VAL A 249 -7.03 9.09 -17.62
N ILE A 250 -7.24 8.96 -16.31
CA ILE A 250 -7.95 9.95 -15.52
C ILE A 250 -7.05 10.59 -14.46
N ASP A 251 -7.26 11.88 -14.22
CA ASP A 251 -6.83 12.52 -12.97
C ASP A 251 -8.00 12.60 -11.98
N GLY A 252 -7.95 13.50 -11.00
CA GLY A 252 -9.05 13.70 -10.06
C GLY A 252 -10.42 14.04 -10.67
N HIS A 253 -10.49 14.62 -11.88
CA HIS A 253 -11.76 15.03 -12.50
C HIS A 253 -11.69 15.20 -14.03
N ASN A 254 -10.61 14.86 -14.71
CA ASN A 254 -10.44 14.98 -16.15
C ASN A 254 -10.12 13.61 -16.75
N ILE A 255 -10.54 13.41 -18.00
CA ILE A 255 -10.16 12.27 -18.82
C ILE A 255 -9.20 12.77 -19.90
N PHE A 256 -8.12 12.04 -20.10
CA PHE A 256 -7.15 12.26 -21.16
C PHE A 256 -7.11 11.03 -22.05
N ILE A 257 -7.17 11.23 -23.35
CA ILE A 257 -7.10 10.18 -24.35
C ILE A 257 -5.87 10.46 -25.20
N TYR A 258 -4.94 9.51 -25.17
CA TYR A 258 -3.66 9.60 -25.86
C TYR A 258 -3.49 8.48 -26.87
N LEU A 259 -2.62 8.72 -27.85
CA LEU A 259 -2.08 7.68 -28.73
C LEU A 259 -0.57 7.55 -28.48
N LYS A 260 -0.08 6.34 -28.20
CA LYS A 260 1.37 6.08 -28.17
C LYS A 260 1.88 6.09 -29.59
N THR A 261 2.75 7.05 -29.90
CA THR A 261 3.54 7.06 -31.12
C THR A 261 4.90 6.41 -30.85
N LYS A 262 5.72 6.21 -31.89
CA LYS A 262 7.09 5.71 -31.72
C LYS A 262 7.94 6.55 -30.76
N GLU A 263 7.70 7.87 -30.70
CA GLU A 263 8.56 8.80 -29.98
C GLU A 263 7.92 9.35 -28.68
N ASN A 264 6.60 9.52 -28.64
CA ASN A 264 5.92 10.20 -27.55
C ASN A 264 4.47 9.73 -27.36
N LEU A 265 3.86 10.15 -26.25
CA LEU A 265 2.43 9.97 -25.98
C LEU A 265 1.64 11.18 -26.49
N LYS A 266 1.00 11.10 -27.65
CA LYS A 266 0.29 12.23 -28.26
C LYS A 266 -1.10 12.39 -27.66
N LEU A 267 -1.39 13.55 -27.06
CA LEU A 267 -2.74 13.86 -26.57
C LEU A 267 -3.69 14.05 -27.75
N LEU A 268 -4.74 13.22 -27.82
CA LEU A 268 -5.80 13.34 -28.83
C LEU A 268 -6.96 14.19 -28.29
N ARG A 269 -7.38 13.92 -27.05
CA ARG A 269 -8.53 14.58 -26.43
C ARG A 269 -8.33 14.76 -24.93
N GLN A 270 -8.76 15.91 -24.41
CA GLN A 270 -8.96 16.12 -22.98
C GLN A 270 -10.43 16.46 -22.75
N ILE A 271 -11.08 15.68 -21.89
CA ILE A 271 -12.48 15.87 -21.49
C ILE A 271 -12.46 16.37 -20.05
N LYS A 272 -12.83 17.64 -19.85
CA LYS A 272 -12.82 18.27 -18.53
C LYS A 272 -14.09 17.92 -17.77
N GLY A 273 -13.93 17.32 -16.60
CA GLY A 273 -15.01 17.21 -15.63
C GLY A 273 -15.08 18.44 -14.73
N LYS A 274 -15.87 18.31 -13.67
CA LYS A 274 -16.12 19.39 -12.72
C LYS A 274 -15.21 19.20 -11.51
N SER A 275 -14.68 20.29 -10.97
CA SER A 275 -13.72 20.25 -9.85
C SER A 275 -14.25 19.64 -8.55
N TYR A 276 -15.57 19.52 -8.41
CA TYR A 276 -16.22 18.86 -7.27
C TYR A 276 -16.50 17.37 -7.50
N HIS A 277 -16.23 16.85 -8.72
CA HIS A 277 -16.21 15.42 -8.95
C HIS A 277 -14.87 14.84 -8.51
N LYS A 278 -14.90 13.56 -8.18
CA LYS A 278 -13.74 12.73 -7.92
C LYS A 278 -13.81 11.49 -8.79
N TYR A 279 -12.95 11.40 -9.79
CA TYR A 279 -12.83 10.19 -10.61
C TYR A 279 -11.94 9.18 -9.89
N VAL A 280 -12.48 7.96 -9.76
CA VAL A 280 -11.88 6.88 -8.97
C VAL A 280 -11.22 5.85 -9.89
N SER A 281 -11.89 5.44 -10.96
CA SER A 281 -11.38 4.46 -11.91
C SER A 281 -11.87 4.78 -13.32
N VAL A 282 -11.14 4.28 -14.31
CA VAL A 282 -11.57 4.25 -15.71
C VAL A 282 -11.26 2.88 -16.30
N ASP A 283 -12.20 2.34 -17.06
CA ASP A 283 -12.07 1.07 -17.78
C ASP A 283 -12.59 1.24 -19.20
N VAL A 284 -12.04 0.47 -20.15
CA VAL A 284 -12.41 0.49 -21.57
C VAL A 284 -12.90 -0.88 -22.00
N ALA A 285 -14.17 -0.97 -22.40
CA ALA A 285 -14.77 -2.21 -22.92
C ALA A 285 -16.07 -1.96 -23.69
N ASP A 286 -16.39 -2.83 -24.64
CA ASP A 286 -17.68 -2.87 -25.35
C ASP A 286 -18.70 -3.70 -24.53
N ILE A 287 -19.35 -3.06 -23.55
CA ILE A 287 -20.34 -3.71 -22.69
C ILE A 287 -21.72 -3.73 -23.36
N ASN A 288 -22.03 -2.73 -24.19
CA ASN A 288 -23.31 -2.64 -24.89
C ASN A 288 -23.36 -3.52 -26.16
N LYS A 289 -22.22 -4.08 -26.58
CA LYS A 289 -22.04 -5.00 -27.71
C LYS A 289 -22.35 -4.37 -29.06
N ASN A 290 -22.10 -3.06 -29.20
CA ASN A 290 -22.25 -2.35 -30.47
C ASN A 290 -20.94 -2.28 -31.28
N GLY A 291 -19.85 -2.83 -30.73
CA GLY A 291 -18.53 -2.87 -31.35
C GLY A 291 -17.76 -1.56 -31.28
N ILE A 292 -18.14 -0.62 -30.42
CA ILE A 292 -17.34 0.56 -30.04
C ILE A 292 -17.05 0.41 -28.54
N PRO A 293 -15.79 0.15 -28.14
CA PRO A 293 -15.42 0.16 -26.74
C PRO A 293 -15.82 1.46 -26.03
N GLU A 294 -16.54 1.34 -24.92
CA GLU A 294 -16.96 2.48 -24.13
C GLU A 294 -15.90 2.85 -23.09
N ILE A 295 -15.81 4.14 -22.75
CA ILE A 295 -15.01 4.64 -21.62
C ILE A 295 -15.92 4.71 -20.40
N ILE A 296 -15.70 3.81 -19.45
CA ILE A 296 -16.51 3.65 -18.25
C ILE A 296 -15.79 4.30 -17.08
N VAL A 297 -16.37 5.36 -16.51
CA VAL A 297 -15.73 6.15 -15.45
C VAL A 297 -16.51 6.03 -14.15
N THR A 298 -15.81 5.59 -13.09
CA THR A 298 -16.36 5.74 -11.74
C THR A 298 -16.13 7.15 -11.24
N SER A 299 -17.21 7.83 -10.86
CA SER A 299 -17.17 9.18 -10.31
C SER A 299 -17.92 9.25 -8.98
N LEU A 300 -17.40 10.06 -8.07
CA LEU A 300 -18.03 10.44 -6.79
C LEU A 300 -18.23 11.95 -6.74
N ASN A 301 -19.30 12.37 -6.09
CA ASN A 301 -19.47 13.71 -5.54
C ASN A 301 -19.72 13.56 -4.04
N ASP A 302 -18.72 13.85 -3.22
CA ASP A 302 -18.66 13.43 -1.81
C ASP A 302 -18.92 11.91 -1.66
N ARG A 303 -20.08 11.51 -1.14
CA ARG A 303 -20.51 10.11 -0.93
C ARG A 303 -21.53 9.62 -1.96
N VAL A 304 -21.83 10.44 -2.95
CA VAL A 304 -22.81 10.11 -3.99
C VAL A 304 -22.07 9.63 -5.22
N LEU A 305 -22.20 8.34 -5.54
CA LEU A 305 -21.71 7.78 -6.79
C LEU A 305 -22.47 8.40 -7.96
N ASN A 306 -21.77 8.96 -8.93
CA ASN A 306 -22.31 9.57 -10.13
C ASN A 306 -21.53 9.15 -11.37
N SER A 307 -21.22 7.85 -11.43
CA SER A 307 -20.48 7.21 -12.52
C SER A 307 -21.18 7.40 -13.86
N PHE A 308 -20.42 7.39 -14.94
CA PHE A 308 -20.92 7.68 -16.28
C PHE A 308 -20.11 6.93 -17.34
N VAL A 309 -20.70 6.82 -18.52
CA VAL A 309 -20.11 6.11 -19.67
C VAL A 309 -20.06 7.04 -20.86
N LEU A 310 -18.91 7.09 -21.52
CA LEU A 310 -18.71 7.81 -22.78
C LEU A 310 -18.52 6.82 -23.92
N GLU A 311 -19.03 7.17 -25.09
CA GLU A 311 -18.81 6.43 -26.33
C GLU A 311 -18.48 7.41 -27.46
N TYR A 312 -17.68 6.98 -28.43
CA TYR A 312 -17.33 7.81 -29.58
C TYR A 312 -18.42 7.78 -30.64
N HIS A 313 -18.96 8.96 -30.93
CA HIS A 313 -20.03 9.17 -31.90
C HIS A 313 -19.80 10.46 -32.69
N ASP A 314 -19.95 10.39 -34.01
CA ASP A 314 -19.91 11.54 -34.92
C ASP A 314 -18.65 12.43 -34.74
N GLY A 315 -17.50 11.81 -34.47
CA GLY A 315 -16.23 12.53 -34.33
C GLY A 315 -15.90 13.03 -32.92
N ASP A 316 -16.76 12.78 -31.91
CA ASP A 316 -16.53 13.20 -30.53
C ASP A 316 -16.98 12.15 -29.50
N TYR A 317 -16.50 12.27 -28.26
CA TYR A 317 -16.86 11.41 -27.14
C TYR A 317 -18.11 11.96 -26.45
N LYS A 318 -19.22 11.21 -26.54
CA LYS A 318 -20.52 11.61 -26.00
C LYS A 318 -20.88 10.75 -24.79
N THR A 319 -21.50 11.35 -23.78
CA THR A 319 -22.05 10.61 -22.65
C THR A 319 -23.28 9.82 -23.09
N ILE A 320 -23.22 8.50 -22.99
CA ILE A 320 -24.34 7.60 -23.31
C ILE A 320 -25.12 7.17 -22.07
N ALA A 321 -24.49 7.26 -20.89
CA ALA A 321 -25.12 7.01 -19.60
C ALA A 321 -24.49 7.87 -18.51
N SER A 322 -25.29 8.35 -17.56
CA SER A 322 -24.85 9.16 -16.43
C SER A 322 -25.59 8.77 -15.15
N ASP A 323 -25.14 9.31 -14.01
CA ASP A 323 -25.77 9.11 -12.69
C ASP A 323 -25.85 7.63 -12.25
N ILE A 324 -24.92 6.80 -12.74
CA ILE A 324 -24.83 5.40 -12.36
C ILE A 324 -24.34 5.32 -10.91
N ARG A 325 -25.17 4.75 -10.03
CA ARG A 325 -24.94 4.71 -8.56
C ARG A 325 -24.05 3.53 -8.12
N TYR A 326 -23.04 3.20 -8.92
CA TYR A 326 -22.13 2.10 -8.69
C TYR A 326 -20.68 2.54 -8.82
N PHE A 327 -19.81 2.01 -7.95
CA PHE A 327 -18.41 1.79 -8.28
C PHE A 327 -18.38 0.75 -9.41
N LEU A 328 -17.72 1.08 -10.50
CA LEU A 328 -17.69 0.29 -11.72
C LEU A 328 -16.28 -0.24 -11.97
N ARG A 329 -16.19 -1.49 -12.40
CA ARG A 329 -14.94 -2.13 -12.81
C ARG A 329 -15.19 -3.15 -13.91
N VAL A 330 -14.41 -3.09 -14.97
CA VAL A 330 -14.39 -4.17 -15.97
C VAL A 330 -13.39 -5.23 -15.55
N MET A 331 -13.76 -6.49 -15.73
CA MET A 331 -12.84 -7.62 -15.70
C MET A 331 -13.13 -8.56 -16.87
N GLU A 332 -12.14 -9.38 -17.23
CA GLU A 332 -12.32 -10.43 -18.23
C GLU A 332 -12.80 -11.71 -17.55
N THR A 333 -13.81 -12.34 -18.16
CA THR A 333 -14.26 -13.69 -17.79
C THR A 333 -13.23 -14.72 -18.23
N SER A 334 -13.35 -15.97 -17.75
CA SER A 334 -12.48 -17.07 -18.21
C SER A 334 -12.60 -17.34 -19.72
N SER A 335 -13.69 -16.92 -20.38
CA SER A 335 -13.85 -16.96 -21.84
C SER A 335 -13.24 -15.78 -22.59
N GLY A 336 -12.58 -14.83 -21.90
CA GLY A 336 -12.01 -13.62 -22.50
C GLY A 336 -13.04 -12.54 -22.87
N MET A 337 -14.30 -12.69 -22.43
CA MET A 337 -15.34 -11.68 -22.65
C MET A 337 -15.32 -10.65 -21.52
N PRO A 338 -15.46 -9.35 -21.82
CA PRO A 338 -15.55 -8.32 -20.78
C PRO A 338 -16.86 -8.46 -19.98
N MET A 339 -16.75 -8.28 -18.68
CA MET A 339 -17.87 -8.23 -17.74
C MET A 339 -17.73 -6.98 -16.88
N LEU A 340 -18.78 -6.17 -16.82
CA LEU A 340 -18.83 -4.98 -15.98
C LEU A 340 -19.39 -5.36 -14.61
N LEU A 341 -18.64 -5.10 -13.56
CA LEU A 341 -19.06 -5.27 -12.18
C LEU A 341 -19.46 -3.94 -11.57
N GLY A 342 -20.44 -4.00 -10.68
CA GLY A 342 -20.97 -2.85 -9.95
C GLY A 342 -21.10 -3.12 -8.46
N GLN A 343 -20.61 -2.18 -7.65
CA GLN A 343 -20.80 -2.18 -6.19
C GLN A 343 -21.35 -0.84 -5.72
N THR A 344 -22.40 -0.83 -4.90
CA THR A 344 -22.96 0.42 -4.37
C THR A 344 -22.13 0.96 -3.20
N TYR A 345 -22.21 2.26 -2.93
CA TYR A 345 -21.55 2.84 -1.77
C TYR A 345 -22.14 2.30 -0.46
N GLY A 346 -21.31 1.72 0.41
CA GLY A 346 -21.69 1.28 1.74
C GLY A 346 -21.84 2.47 2.69
N LEU A 347 -23.08 2.74 3.12
CA LEU A 347 -23.38 3.88 4.01
C LEU A 347 -23.44 3.48 5.49
N GLY A 348 -23.60 2.19 5.81
CA GLY A 348 -23.76 1.67 7.17
C GLY A 348 -24.97 2.22 7.93
N SER A 349 -25.52 1.45 8.86
CA SER A 349 -26.33 2.02 9.93
C SER A 349 -25.94 1.38 11.26
N SER A 350 -25.85 2.15 12.34
CA SER A 350 -25.59 1.58 13.66
C SER A 350 -26.72 0.67 14.18
N MET A 351 -27.81 0.52 13.40
CA MET A 351 -29.01 -0.25 13.75
C MET A 351 -29.01 -1.67 13.17
N ASP A 352 -28.24 -1.94 12.11
CA ASP A 352 -28.17 -3.25 11.43
C ASP A 352 -26.91 -4.07 11.79
N GLY A 353 -26.05 -3.53 12.65
CA GLY A 353 -24.83 -4.19 13.10
C GLY A 353 -23.76 -4.28 12.00
N GLN A 354 -23.91 -3.56 10.88
CA GLN A 354 -22.87 -3.45 9.86
C GLN A 354 -22.07 -2.16 10.04
N GLU A 355 -20.77 -2.32 10.33
CA GLU A 355 -19.80 -1.23 10.32
C GLU A 355 -19.84 -0.55 8.94
N GLY A 356 -19.93 0.79 8.92
CA GLY A 356 -20.25 1.59 7.74
C GLY A 356 -19.12 1.72 6.73
N LYS A 357 -18.50 0.61 6.31
CA LYS A 357 -17.39 0.59 5.34
C LYS A 357 -17.86 0.81 3.91
N VAL A 358 -17.06 1.52 3.11
CA VAL A 358 -17.34 1.83 1.68
C VAL A 358 -17.72 0.59 0.86
N PHE A 359 -16.99 -0.52 1.02
CA PHE A 359 -17.13 -1.75 0.22
C PHE A 359 -17.78 -2.90 1.00
N SER A 360 -18.79 -2.58 1.83
CA SER A 360 -19.57 -3.57 2.60
C SER A 360 -20.78 -4.13 1.83
N THR A 361 -21.02 -3.67 0.61
CA THR A 361 -22.22 -3.99 -0.17
C THR A 361 -21.98 -5.14 -1.15
N GLN A 362 -23.08 -5.72 -1.62
CA GLN A 362 -23.07 -6.78 -2.62
C GLN A 362 -22.54 -6.27 -3.98
N ILE A 363 -21.76 -7.12 -4.66
CA ILE A 363 -21.31 -6.91 -6.04
C ILE A 363 -22.28 -7.60 -7.01
N TYR A 364 -22.66 -6.88 -8.05
CA TYR A 364 -23.52 -7.36 -9.13
C TYR A 364 -22.79 -7.27 -10.46
N GLU A 365 -23.17 -8.11 -11.42
CA GLU A 365 -22.95 -7.81 -12.83
C GLU A 365 -23.79 -6.57 -13.20
N ILE A 366 -23.23 -5.69 -14.02
CA ILE A 366 -23.95 -4.56 -14.62
C ILE A 366 -24.05 -4.83 -16.11
N VAL A 367 -25.27 -4.82 -16.63
CA VAL A 367 -25.56 -5.17 -18.03
C VAL A 367 -26.21 -3.99 -18.74
N TRP A 368 -25.96 -3.88 -20.04
CA TRP A 368 -26.70 -2.97 -20.90
C TRP A 368 -28.02 -3.60 -21.32
N LYS A 369 -29.14 -3.01 -20.91
CA LYS A 369 -30.49 -3.49 -21.23
C LYS A 369 -31.43 -2.31 -21.43
N ASP A 370 -32.25 -2.38 -22.48
CA ASP A 370 -33.26 -1.36 -22.79
C ASP A 370 -32.70 0.08 -22.86
N GLY A 371 -31.47 0.22 -23.34
CA GLY A 371 -30.79 1.51 -23.49
C GLY A 371 -30.18 2.06 -22.19
N GLN A 372 -30.03 1.24 -21.15
CA GLN A 372 -29.51 1.66 -19.85
C GLN A 372 -28.58 0.61 -19.24
N TYR A 373 -27.61 1.05 -18.44
CA TYR A 373 -26.83 0.17 -17.57
C TYR A 373 -27.65 -0.14 -16.31
N VAL A 374 -27.95 -1.41 -16.09
CA VAL A 374 -28.77 -1.89 -14.96
C VAL A 374 -28.10 -3.05 -14.25
N SER A 375 -28.45 -3.26 -12.98
CA SER A 375 -27.99 -4.42 -12.22
C SER A 375 -28.53 -5.71 -12.84
N GLY A 376 -27.61 -6.62 -13.18
CA GLY A 376 -27.87 -7.99 -13.59
C GLY A 376 -27.72 -8.94 -12.40
N ASP A 377 -27.04 -10.06 -12.63
CA ASP A 377 -26.93 -11.14 -11.66
C ASP A 377 -26.11 -10.74 -10.44
N LYS A 378 -26.50 -11.32 -9.30
CA LYS A 378 -25.74 -11.22 -8.05
C LYS A 378 -24.49 -12.09 -8.17
N MET A 379 -23.31 -11.47 -8.04
CA MET A 379 -22.05 -12.21 -8.07
C MET A 379 -21.86 -12.99 -6.77
N LYS A 380 -21.41 -14.26 -6.87
CA LYS A 380 -21.05 -15.09 -5.71
C LYS A 380 -19.69 -14.70 -5.14
N ILE A 381 -19.56 -13.43 -4.76
CA ILE A 381 -18.35 -12.84 -4.18
C ILE A 381 -18.59 -12.55 -2.70
N PRO A 382 -17.62 -12.86 -1.81
CA PRO A 382 -17.73 -12.53 -0.40
C PRO A 382 -18.07 -11.06 -0.14
N LEU A 383 -19.02 -10.82 0.77
CA LEU A 383 -19.36 -9.47 1.24
C LEU A 383 -18.17 -8.88 2.02
N GLY A 384 -17.82 -7.62 1.72
CA GLY A 384 -16.65 -6.94 2.31
C GLY A 384 -15.44 -6.85 1.39
N LEU A 385 -15.46 -7.51 0.22
CA LEU A 385 -14.47 -7.27 -0.83
C LEU A 385 -14.81 -6.03 -1.66
N SER A 386 -13.77 -5.34 -2.12
CA SER A 386 -13.88 -4.22 -3.05
C SER A 386 -13.93 -4.72 -4.49
N VAL A 387 -14.82 -4.14 -5.31
CA VAL A 387 -14.89 -4.40 -6.76
C VAL A 387 -13.56 -4.09 -7.49
N TYR A 388 -12.68 -3.26 -6.91
CA TYR A 388 -11.42 -2.87 -7.53
C TYR A 388 -10.27 -3.86 -7.29
N GLY A 389 -10.31 -4.58 -6.17
CA GLY A 389 -9.23 -5.44 -5.71
C GLY A 389 -9.49 -6.91 -5.94
N LEU A 390 -10.26 -7.28 -6.98
CA LEU A 390 -10.58 -8.67 -7.27
C LEU A 390 -10.60 -8.97 -8.77
N THR A 391 -10.47 -10.26 -9.07
CA THR A 391 -10.75 -10.87 -10.38
C THR A 391 -11.27 -12.30 -10.17
N ILE A 392 -11.86 -12.89 -11.21
CA ILE A 392 -12.33 -14.28 -11.20
C ILE A 392 -11.60 -15.02 -12.31
N ASP A 393 -10.95 -16.11 -11.97
CA ASP A 393 -10.25 -16.97 -12.91
C ASP A 393 -10.27 -18.42 -12.43
N THR A 394 -9.93 -19.38 -13.29
CA THR A 394 -9.83 -20.78 -12.89
C THR A 394 -8.47 -21.10 -12.26
N LEU A 395 -7.43 -20.28 -12.46
CA LEU A 395 -6.01 -20.50 -12.11
C LEU A 395 -5.32 -21.60 -12.93
N SER A 396 -6.02 -22.70 -13.22
CA SER A 396 -5.51 -23.79 -14.05
C SER A 396 -6.66 -24.50 -14.78
N GLU A 397 -6.32 -25.46 -15.64
CA GLU A 397 -7.32 -26.26 -16.35
C GLU A 397 -8.01 -27.25 -15.39
N GLY A 398 -9.34 -27.37 -15.50
CA GLY A 398 -10.12 -28.34 -14.73
C GLY A 398 -10.46 -27.93 -13.29
N THR A 399 -9.97 -26.79 -12.82
CA THR A 399 -10.42 -26.15 -11.58
C THR A 399 -11.67 -25.32 -11.85
N GLY A 400 -12.63 -25.35 -10.91
CA GLY A 400 -13.75 -24.38 -10.96
C GLY A 400 -13.24 -22.95 -10.77
N GLU A 401 -14.09 -21.97 -11.06
CA GLU A 401 -13.79 -20.55 -10.83
C GLU A 401 -13.31 -20.28 -9.38
N ARG A 402 -12.39 -19.33 -9.27
CA ARG A 402 -11.83 -18.82 -8.02
C ARG A 402 -11.88 -17.31 -8.03
N ILE A 403 -12.14 -16.75 -6.87
CA ILE A 403 -12.00 -15.32 -6.63
C ILE A 403 -10.59 -15.10 -6.14
N ILE A 404 -9.85 -14.31 -6.90
CA ILE A 404 -8.52 -13.84 -6.53
C ILE A 404 -8.70 -12.38 -6.09
N ALA A 405 -8.36 -12.05 -4.84
CA ALA A 405 -8.67 -10.73 -4.29
C ALA A 405 -7.63 -10.22 -3.31
N LEU A 406 -7.59 -8.91 -3.10
CA LEU A 406 -6.83 -8.25 -2.05
C LEU A 406 -7.73 -8.00 -0.84
N ASP A 407 -7.29 -8.38 0.35
CA ASP A 407 -7.96 -8.02 1.59
C ASP A 407 -7.72 -6.54 1.98
N GLU A 408 -8.34 -6.07 3.07
CA GLU A 408 -8.19 -4.67 3.54
C GLU A 408 -6.73 -4.30 3.87
N LEU A 409 -5.88 -5.30 4.16
CA LEU A 409 -4.47 -5.16 4.46
C LEU A 409 -3.58 -5.45 3.23
N ASP A 410 -4.20 -5.56 2.06
CA ASP A 410 -3.64 -5.88 0.76
C ASP A 410 -2.91 -7.25 0.69
N TYR A 411 -3.27 -8.21 1.52
CA TYR A 411 -2.85 -9.61 1.29
C TYR A 411 -3.69 -10.22 0.18
N LEU A 412 -3.03 -11.00 -0.67
CA LEU A 412 -3.67 -11.72 -1.75
C LEU A 412 -4.38 -12.96 -1.20
N LEU A 413 -5.63 -13.15 -1.62
CA LEU A 413 -6.51 -14.24 -1.25
C LEU A 413 -6.91 -15.03 -2.50
N ILE A 414 -7.08 -16.34 -2.32
CA ILE A 414 -7.75 -17.22 -3.28
C ILE A 414 -8.91 -17.88 -2.55
N ILE A 415 -10.13 -17.66 -3.06
CA ILE A 415 -11.37 -18.05 -2.39
C ILE A 415 -12.28 -18.76 -3.39
N LYS A 416 -13.02 -19.78 -2.94
CA LYS A 416 -14.14 -20.34 -3.72
C LYS A 416 -15.30 -19.33 -3.79
N PRO A 417 -16.05 -19.27 -4.90
CA PRO A 417 -17.25 -18.45 -5.00
C PRO A 417 -18.23 -18.70 -3.84
N THR A 418 -18.66 -17.64 -3.16
CA THR A 418 -19.53 -17.70 -1.98
C THR A 418 -20.19 -16.35 -1.71
N ASP A 419 -21.33 -16.37 -1.02
CA ASP A 419 -22.06 -15.18 -0.56
C ASP A 419 -21.77 -14.83 0.91
N LYS A 420 -20.83 -15.54 1.54
CA LYS A 420 -20.47 -15.34 2.96
C LYS A 420 -19.77 -13.99 3.18
N GLN A 421 -19.86 -13.48 4.40
CA GLN A 421 -19.07 -12.33 4.85
C GLN A 421 -17.58 -12.66 4.88
N LEU A 422 -16.73 -11.80 4.33
CA LEU A 422 -15.27 -12.00 4.23
C LEU A 422 -14.63 -12.22 5.61
N TRP A 423 -15.03 -11.45 6.63
CA TRP A 423 -14.48 -11.60 7.98
C TRP A 423 -14.74 -13.01 8.57
N ARG A 424 -15.85 -13.66 8.20
CA ARG A 424 -16.14 -15.05 8.61
C ARG A 424 -15.23 -16.05 7.90
N ILE A 425 -14.86 -15.75 6.66
CA ILE A 425 -13.91 -16.56 5.87
C ILE A 425 -12.49 -16.43 6.45
N LEU A 426 -12.13 -15.24 6.97
CA LEU A 426 -10.80 -14.96 7.52
C LEU A 426 -10.66 -15.25 9.02
N SER A 427 -11.72 -15.68 9.71
CA SER A 427 -11.70 -15.91 11.17
C SER A 427 -10.89 -17.16 11.55
N PHE A 428 -9.99 -17.01 12.53
CA PHE A 428 -9.21 -18.12 13.09
C PHE A 428 -10.08 -19.04 13.97
N GLY A 429 -10.00 -20.36 13.76
CA GLY A 429 -10.65 -21.38 14.62
C GLY A 429 -11.45 -22.45 13.87
N SER A 430 -11.80 -22.18 12.62
CA SER A 430 -12.34 -23.14 11.65
C SER A 430 -11.84 -22.67 10.30
N THR A 431 -10.97 -23.44 9.62
CA THR A 431 -10.60 -23.14 8.23
C THR A 431 -11.87 -23.27 7.40
N PRO A 432 -12.52 -22.18 6.98
CA PRO A 432 -13.71 -22.31 6.16
C PRO A 432 -13.27 -22.90 4.82
N ASP A 433 -14.01 -23.90 4.33
CA ASP A 433 -13.70 -24.62 3.08
C ASP A 433 -13.56 -23.70 1.86
N GLU A 434 -14.04 -22.45 1.97
CA GLU A 434 -13.94 -21.41 0.95
C GLU A 434 -12.56 -20.77 0.82
N LEU A 435 -11.81 -20.55 1.90
CA LEU A 435 -10.47 -19.95 1.82
C LEU A 435 -9.47 -21.02 1.38
N ILE A 436 -8.89 -20.85 0.20
CA ILE A 436 -7.90 -21.80 -0.33
C ILE A 436 -6.51 -21.39 0.10
N TRP A 437 -6.19 -20.10 -0.03
CA TRP A 437 -4.85 -19.59 0.24
C TRP A 437 -4.89 -18.10 0.55
N ARG A 438 -3.93 -17.66 1.36
CA ARG A 438 -3.64 -16.26 1.66
C ARG A 438 -2.13 -16.06 1.64
N SER A 439 -1.67 -15.00 0.99
CA SER A 439 -0.25 -14.67 0.92
C SER A 439 0.33 -14.34 2.29
N ASP A 440 1.65 -14.52 2.42
CA ASP A 440 2.44 -14.05 3.57
C ASP A 440 2.90 -12.58 3.42
N SER A 441 2.81 -12.08 2.19
CA SER A 441 3.28 -10.79 1.75
C SER A 441 2.13 -9.96 1.18
N GLN A 442 2.24 -8.65 1.31
CA GLN A 442 1.24 -7.73 0.79
C GLN A 442 1.56 -7.36 -0.66
N TYR A 443 0.53 -7.26 -1.49
CA TYR A 443 0.59 -6.82 -2.89
C TYR A 443 -0.30 -5.58 -3.06
N GLY A 444 -0.52 -5.08 -4.28
CA GLY A 444 -1.30 -3.87 -4.51
C GLY A 444 -0.77 -2.67 -3.71
N GLY A 445 -1.67 -2.01 -2.97
CA GLY A 445 -1.42 -0.77 -2.23
C GLY A 445 -1.73 0.44 -3.09
N SER A 446 -2.70 1.26 -2.69
CA SER A 446 -3.19 2.41 -3.45
C SER A 446 -3.15 3.71 -2.64
N ASN A 447 -2.86 4.83 -3.31
CA ASN A 447 -3.03 6.20 -2.78
C ASN A 447 -4.43 6.76 -3.11
N ASN A 448 -5.23 6.06 -3.93
CA ASN A 448 -6.56 6.52 -4.38
C ASN A 448 -7.61 6.31 -3.27
N TYR A 449 -7.63 7.28 -2.35
CA TYR A 449 -8.42 7.24 -1.12
C TYR A 449 -9.90 7.58 -1.37
N ILE A 450 -10.84 6.80 -0.84
CA ILE A 450 -12.28 7.06 -0.87
C ILE A 450 -12.71 7.40 0.56
N ALA A 451 -12.94 8.70 0.79
CA ALA A 451 -13.34 9.18 2.09
C ALA A 451 -14.78 8.76 2.41
N ASN A 452 -14.97 8.26 3.63
CA ASN A 452 -16.28 7.96 4.17
C ASN A 452 -16.51 8.74 5.47
N VAL A 453 -16.44 10.07 5.38
CA VAL A 453 -16.56 10.95 6.55
C VAL A 453 -17.95 11.56 6.62
N ASP A 454 -18.67 11.29 7.72
CA ASP A 454 -19.97 11.90 7.94
C ASP A 454 -19.74 13.24 8.60
N LYS A 455 -19.96 14.31 7.83
CA LYS A 455 -19.85 15.70 8.31
C LYS A 455 -20.76 15.96 9.53
N GLN A 456 -21.83 15.17 9.73
CA GLN A 456 -22.68 15.27 10.92
C GLN A 456 -22.14 14.47 12.13
N ARG A 457 -21.47 13.32 11.94
CA ARG A 457 -20.81 12.58 13.03
C ARG A 457 -19.49 13.19 13.50
N GLN A 458 -18.95 14.20 12.81
CA GLN A 458 -17.76 14.94 13.28
C GLN A 458 -17.94 15.62 14.65
N GLN A 459 -19.17 15.73 15.17
CA GLN A 459 -19.46 16.25 16.51
C GLN A 459 -19.45 15.18 17.62
N SER A 460 -19.43 13.89 17.27
CA SER A 460 -19.30 12.78 18.21
C SER A 460 -17.89 12.21 18.16
N THR A 461 -17.28 11.98 19.31
CA THR A 461 -15.91 11.45 19.51
C THR A 461 -15.67 10.04 18.93
N GLU A 462 -16.68 9.46 18.26
CA GLU A 462 -16.75 8.07 17.78
C GLU A 462 -16.82 7.93 16.25
N ALA A 463 -16.70 9.00 15.46
CA ALA A 463 -16.51 8.87 14.01
C ALA A 463 -15.08 8.35 13.74
N THR A 464 -14.85 7.06 13.96
CA THR A 464 -13.58 6.42 13.63
C THR A 464 -13.34 6.52 12.13
N GLN A 465 -12.14 6.95 11.76
CA GLN A 465 -11.62 6.98 10.39
C GLN A 465 -11.60 5.61 9.68
N ASP A 466 -12.02 4.53 10.36
CA ASP A 466 -12.04 3.13 9.90
C ASP A 466 -13.06 2.83 8.79
N ASP A 467 -13.99 3.74 8.50
CA ASP A 467 -15.03 3.54 7.49
C ASP A 467 -14.59 3.86 6.05
N SER A 468 -13.44 4.51 5.88
CA SER A 468 -12.90 4.91 4.56
C SER A 468 -12.14 3.77 3.88
N ALA A 469 -11.97 3.85 2.56
CA ALA A 469 -11.33 2.79 1.78
C ALA A 469 -10.32 3.34 0.77
N PHE A 470 -9.60 2.46 0.10
CA PHE A 470 -8.79 2.79 -1.07
C PHE A 470 -9.32 1.98 -2.25
N ALA A 471 -9.33 2.58 -3.45
CA ALA A 471 -9.55 1.82 -4.68
C ALA A 471 -8.27 1.01 -4.96
N ASN A 472 -8.32 -0.31 -4.74
CA ASN A 472 -7.19 -1.20 -4.98
C ASN A 472 -6.78 -1.19 -6.46
N LEU A 473 -5.53 -1.58 -6.75
CA LEU A 473 -5.10 -1.84 -8.11
C LEU A 473 -5.71 -3.14 -8.64
N ARG A 474 -5.78 -3.27 -9.97
CA ARG A 474 -6.27 -4.50 -10.63
C ARG A 474 -5.39 -5.69 -10.29
N ILE A 475 -5.93 -6.88 -10.50
CA ILE A 475 -5.20 -8.16 -10.53
C ILE A 475 -5.37 -8.68 -11.96
N VAL A 476 -4.27 -8.76 -12.70
CA VAL A 476 -4.30 -9.11 -14.13
C VAL A 476 -3.90 -10.57 -14.31
N MET A 477 -4.78 -11.37 -14.90
CA MET A 477 -4.53 -12.78 -15.23
C MET A 477 -4.32 -12.92 -16.72
N TYR A 478 -3.18 -13.45 -17.15
CA TYR A 478 -2.86 -13.62 -18.57
C TYR A 478 -1.94 -14.81 -18.79
N ASP A 479 -2.16 -15.57 -19.87
CA ASP A 479 -1.28 -16.67 -20.29
C ASP A 479 -0.12 -16.09 -21.12
N THR A 480 0.95 -15.71 -20.40
CA THR A 480 2.11 -15.00 -20.96
C THR A 480 3.06 -15.93 -21.73
N ASN A 481 2.99 -17.23 -21.49
CA ASN A 481 3.87 -18.22 -22.10
C ASN A 481 3.14 -19.12 -23.15
N LYS A 482 1.81 -18.96 -23.28
CA LYS A 482 0.91 -19.71 -24.16
C LYS A 482 0.82 -21.21 -23.85
N ASP A 483 0.97 -21.59 -22.59
CA ASP A 483 0.87 -22.97 -22.13
C ASP A 483 -0.56 -23.39 -21.72
N GLY A 484 -1.51 -22.46 -21.78
CA GLY A 484 -2.91 -22.65 -21.40
C GLY A 484 -3.21 -22.32 -19.93
N LYS A 485 -2.21 -21.94 -19.13
CA LYS A 485 -2.38 -21.44 -17.76
C LYS A 485 -2.10 -19.95 -17.73
N LYS A 486 -2.90 -19.22 -16.96
CA LYS A 486 -2.69 -17.79 -16.79
C LYS A 486 -1.76 -17.53 -15.61
N GLU A 487 -0.70 -16.78 -15.85
CA GLU A 487 0.05 -16.13 -14.78
C GLU A 487 -0.66 -14.86 -14.31
N MET A 488 -0.35 -14.46 -13.08
CA MET A 488 -0.88 -13.28 -12.44
C MET A 488 0.17 -12.17 -12.44
N ILE A 489 -0.09 -11.10 -13.18
CA ILE A 489 0.68 -9.87 -13.14
C ILE A 489 0.07 -9.00 -12.04
N ILE A 490 0.87 -8.66 -11.03
CA ILE A 490 0.42 -7.86 -9.89
C ILE A 490 1.45 -6.80 -9.48
N VAL A 491 0.98 -5.58 -9.27
CA VAL A 491 1.79 -4.48 -8.74
C VAL A 491 1.91 -4.59 -7.23
N LYS A 492 3.07 -4.25 -6.69
CA LYS A 492 3.33 -4.03 -5.27
C LYS A 492 3.89 -2.63 -5.06
N ASN A 493 3.05 -1.72 -4.62
CA ASN A 493 3.47 -0.38 -4.22
C ASN A 493 4.16 -0.42 -2.84
N LEU A 494 5.31 0.22 -2.74
CA LEU A 494 6.17 0.25 -1.56
C LEU A 494 6.05 1.61 -0.88
N SER A 495 5.77 1.57 0.42
CA SER A 495 5.66 2.77 1.25
C SER A 495 6.96 3.02 1.99
N SER A 496 7.45 4.27 1.93
CA SER A 496 8.61 4.72 2.71
C SER A 496 8.36 4.70 4.22
N VAL A 497 7.10 4.62 4.68
CA VAL A 497 6.71 4.55 6.10
C VAL A 497 6.20 3.16 6.51
N GLY A 498 6.21 2.18 5.60
CA GLY A 498 5.62 0.86 5.78
C GLY A 498 4.08 0.88 5.72
N ARG A 499 3.44 -0.29 5.68
CA ARG A 499 1.97 -0.44 5.66
C ARG A 499 1.35 -0.55 7.07
N ILE A 500 2.04 -0.01 8.08
CA ILE A 500 1.73 -0.19 9.51
C ILE A 500 0.47 0.60 9.92
N PHE A 501 0.17 1.71 9.23
CA PHE A 501 -1.05 2.48 9.44
C PHE A 501 -2.04 2.24 8.32
N LYS A 502 -3.25 1.76 8.64
CA LYS A 502 -4.36 1.64 7.67
C LYS A 502 -4.65 2.97 6.96
N ASN A 503 -4.38 4.09 7.63
CA ASN A 503 -4.86 5.43 7.24
C ASN A 503 -3.78 6.32 6.61
N LEU A 504 -2.51 5.89 6.56
CA LEU A 504 -1.41 6.65 5.98
C LEU A 504 -0.60 5.76 5.04
N LYS A 505 -1.24 5.31 3.97
CA LYS A 505 -0.58 4.61 2.86
C LYS A 505 0.01 5.66 1.91
N LEU A 506 1.20 6.17 2.21
CA LEU A 506 1.96 6.98 1.25
C LEU A 506 2.93 6.07 0.50
N PHE A 507 2.53 5.64 -0.68
CA PHE A 507 3.38 4.86 -1.58
C PHE A 507 4.22 5.77 -2.45
N THR A 508 5.52 5.48 -2.56
CA THR A 508 6.52 6.32 -3.24
C THR A 508 7.32 5.56 -4.30
N SER A 509 7.19 4.24 -4.33
CA SER A 509 7.90 3.36 -5.25
C SER A 509 7.07 2.11 -5.50
N SER A 510 7.45 1.32 -6.51
CA SER A 510 6.66 0.17 -6.96
C SER A 510 7.54 -0.94 -7.50
N GLU A 511 7.01 -2.15 -7.49
CA GLU A 511 7.55 -3.35 -8.14
C GLU A 511 6.39 -4.07 -8.83
N ILE A 512 6.68 -4.78 -9.92
CA ILE A 512 5.70 -5.64 -10.59
C ILE A 512 6.16 -7.07 -10.46
N TYR A 513 5.23 -7.96 -10.15
CA TYR A 513 5.45 -9.38 -9.98
C TYR A 513 4.65 -10.13 -11.02
N ASN A 514 5.23 -11.21 -11.55
CA ASN A 514 4.52 -12.26 -12.25
C ASN A 514 4.53 -13.50 -11.37
N LEU A 515 3.35 -13.95 -11.00
CA LEU A 515 3.15 -15.07 -10.09
C LEU A 515 2.37 -16.19 -10.80
N GLU A 516 2.67 -17.43 -10.47
CA GLU A 516 1.96 -18.60 -10.99
C GLU A 516 1.42 -19.45 -9.83
N TRP A 517 0.23 -20.02 -10.01
CA TRP A 517 -0.33 -20.95 -9.04
C TRP A 517 0.25 -22.36 -9.21
N ASP A 518 0.99 -22.85 -8.21
CA ASP A 518 1.65 -24.16 -8.26
C ASP A 518 0.83 -25.30 -7.62
N GLY A 519 -0.36 -25.00 -7.10
CA GLY A 519 -1.23 -25.94 -6.38
C GLY A 519 -1.18 -25.83 -4.86
N LEU A 520 -0.12 -25.23 -4.30
CA LEU A 520 0.05 -24.97 -2.86
C LEU A 520 0.00 -23.48 -2.54
N GLY A 521 0.52 -22.65 -3.44
CA GLY A 521 0.60 -21.21 -3.29
C GLY A 521 0.87 -20.49 -4.60
N MET A 522 1.00 -19.16 -4.50
CA MET A 522 1.50 -18.34 -5.61
C MET A 522 3.02 -18.34 -5.58
N ALA A 523 3.66 -18.91 -6.61
CA ALA A 523 5.09 -18.90 -6.81
C ALA A 523 5.50 -17.66 -7.64
N GLU A 524 6.62 -17.03 -7.29
CA GLU A 524 7.18 -15.91 -8.07
C GLU A 524 7.96 -16.46 -9.27
N ASN A 525 7.51 -16.12 -10.48
CA ASN A 525 8.25 -16.39 -11.70
C ASN A 525 9.34 -15.34 -11.92
N TRP A 526 8.96 -14.07 -11.83
CA TRP A 526 9.87 -12.94 -11.88
C TRP A 526 9.29 -11.70 -11.21
N ARG A 527 10.15 -10.72 -10.94
CA ARG A 527 9.76 -9.38 -10.54
C ARG A 527 10.65 -8.31 -11.17
N THR A 528 10.13 -7.11 -11.34
CA THR A 528 10.94 -5.97 -11.79
C THR A 528 11.88 -5.48 -10.69
N LYS A 529 12.91 -4.72 -11.07
CA LYS A 529 13.61 -3.85 -10.11
C LYS A 529 12.63 -2.82 -9.54
N LYS A 530 12.96 -2.28 -8.36
CA LYS A 530 12.23 -1.18 -7.74
C LYS A 530 12.17 0.02 -8.69
N ILE A 531 10.95 0.45 -8.99
CA ILE A 531 10.62 1.62 -9.79
C ILE A 531 10.41 2.81 -8.84
N ASN A 532 11.00 3.96 -9.17
CA ASN A 532 10.78 5.18 -8.41
C ASN A 532 9.47 5.83 -8.87
N GLY A 533 8.49 5.96 -7.96
CA GLY A 533 7.12 6.35 -8.27
C GLY A 533 6.09 5.30 -7.88
N TYR A 534 4.91 5.78 -7.51
CA TYR A 534 3.72 4.98 -7.20
C TYR A 534 2.99 4.63 -8.49
N VAL A 535 2.65 3.37 -8.70
CA VAL A 535 1.76 2.98 -9.81
C VAL A 535 0.32 3.21 -9.35
N ALA A 536 -0.40 4.07 -10.06
CA ALA A 536 -1.81 4.39 -9.78
C ALA A 536 -2.78 3.37 -10.37
N ASP A 537 -2.49 2.88 -11.57
CA ASP A 537 -3.22 1.82 -12.24
C ASP A 537 -2.32 1.18 -13.31
N TYR A 538 -2.70 0.01 -13.80
CA TYR A 538 -1.97 -0.71 -14.84
C TYR A 538 -2.88 -1.66 -15.61
N CYS A 539 -2.46 -2.02 -16.82
CA CYS A 539 -3.12 -3.04 -17.64
C CYS A 539 -2.07 -3.86 -18.41
N PHE A 540 -2.50 -4.98 -18.96
CA PHE A 540 -1.71 -5.79 -19.89
C PHE A 540 -2.40 -5.82 -21.24
N LYS A 541 -2.04 -4.89 -22.12
CA LYS A 541 -2.74 -4.61 -23.39
C LYS A 541 -1.76 -4.06 -24.42
N ASP A 542 -2.11 -4.20 -25.70
CA ASP A 542 -1.31 -3.73 -26.84
C ASP A 542 -1.42 -2.20 -26.96
N ILE A 543 -0.40 -1.49 -26.48
CA ILE A 543 -0.40 -0.02 -26.44
C ILE A 543 0.16 0.61 -27.71
N ASP A 544 0.97 -0.11 -28.49
CA ASP A 544 1.60 0.43 -29.69
C ASP A 544 1.18 -0.19 -31.02
N ASN A 545 0.14 -1.01 -30.96
CA ASN A 545 -0.57 -1.59 -32.10
C ASN A 545 0.31 -2.53 -32.92
N ASP A 546 1.17 -3.30 -32.25
CA ASP A 546 2.01 -4.31 -32.88
C ASP A 546 1.41 -5.73 -32.83
N GLY A 547 0.24 -5.87 -32.17
CA GLY A 547 -0.48 -7.13 -31.99
C GLY A 547 -0.04 -7.93 -30.77
N LYS A 548 0.85 -7.40 -29.93
CA LYS A 548 1.29 -8.02 -28.67
C LYS A 548 0.90 -7.13 -27.50
N PRO A 549 0.51 -7.72 -26.36
CA PRO A 549 0.26 -6.95 -25.16
C PRO A 549 1.54 -6.63 -24.38
N GLU A 550 1.59 -5.43 -23.82
CA GLU A 550 2.64 -4.96 -22.92
C GLU A 550 2.08 -4.68 -21.53
N ILE A 551 2.95 -4.66 -20.51
CA ILE A 551 2.57 -4.11 -19.22
C ILE A 551 2.64 -2.59 -19.31
N VAL A 552 1.49 -1.94 -19.20
CA VAL A 552 1.35 -0.49 -19.24
C VAL A 552 1.05 0.01 -17.83
N LEU A 553 1.82 0.99 -17.36
CA LEU A 553 1.68 1.58 -16.03
C LEU A 553 1.35 3.07 -16.10
N ALA A 554 0.39 3.50 -15.28
CA ALA A 554 0.22 4.90 -14.92
C ALA A 554 1.06 5.19 -13.67
N LEU A 555 2.26 5.76 -13.86
CA LEU A 555 3.23 5.98 -12.79
C LEU A 555 3.22 7.44 -12.33
N VAL A 556 2.91 7.66 -11.05
CA VAL A 556 2.97 8.96 -10.37
C VAL A 556 4.37 9.12 -9.74
N GLN A 557 5.13 10.11 -10.21
CA GLN A 557 6.52 10.34 -9.82
C GLN A 557 6.65 11.25 -8.59
N SER A 558 5.68 12.13 -8.34
CA SER A 558 5.62 12.99 -7.17
C SER A 558 4.45 12.61 -6.30
N VAL A 559 4.74 12.06 -5.12
CA VAL A 559 3.72 11.72 -4.12
C VAL A 559 3.92 12.58 -2.87
N GLY A 560 2.83 13.12 -2.35
CA GLY A 560 2.80 13.96 -1.16
C GLY A 560 3.19 15.43 -1.42
N GLY A 561 2.24 16.35 -1.22
CA GLY A 561 2.39 17.80 -0.97
C GLY A 561 3.23 18.67 -1.91
N SER A 562 3.96 18.08 -2.86
CA SER A 562 4.84 18.79 -3.79
C SER A 562 4.01 19.61 -4.76
N LEU A 563 4.39 20.88 -4.97
CA LEU A 563 3.69 21.83 -5.85
C LEU A 563 3.60 21.42 -7.34
N SER A 564 4.20 20.29 -7.74
CA SER A 564 4.00 19.76 -9.09
C SER A 564 3.72 18.27 -9.08
N GLU A 565 2.44 17.91 -9.22
CA GLU A 565 1.96 16.58 -9.58
C GLU A 565 2.50 16.21 -10.97
N ARG A 566 3.20 15.08 -11.06
CA ARG A 566 3.82 14.61 -12.30
C ARG A 566 3.60 13.12 -12.44
N SER A 567 3.03 12.74 -13.57
CA SER A 567 2.83 11.35 -13.94
C SER A 567 3.42 11.06 -15.32
N VAL A 568 3.74 9.79 -15.56
CA VAL A 568 4.23 9.27 -16.84
C VAL A 568 3.54 7.95 -17.13
N ILE A 569 3.43 7.60 -18.41
CA ILE A 569 3.11 6.23 -18.82
C ILE A 569 4.40 5.47 -19.03
N VAL A 570 4.50 4.29 -18.43
CA VAL A 570 5.64 3.37 -18.58
C VAL A 570 5.15 2.10 -19.25
N VAL A 571 5.89 1.61 -20.24
CA VAL A 571 5.56 0.40 -21.00
C VAL A 571 6.71 -0.57 -20.89
N TYR A 572 6.43 -1.78 -20.39
CA TYR A 572 7.38 -2.89 -20.37
C TYR A 572 6.99 -3.91 -21.43
N GLU A 573 7.89 -4.12 -22.39
CA GLU A 573 7.80 -5.19 -23.36
C GLU A 573 8.15 -6.52 -22.67
N LEU A 574 7.28 -7.52 -22.79
CA LEU A 574 7.60 -8.89 -22.37
C LEU A 574 8.09 -9.67 -23.60
N GLU A 575 9.27 -10.27 -23.50
CA GLU A 575 9.70 -11.26 -24.49
C GLU A 575 8.86 -12.52 -24.33
N MET A 576 7.74 -12.59 -25.06
CA MET A 576 6.92 -13.79 -25.08
C MET A 576 7.64 -14.90 -25.88
N PRO A 577 7.66 -16.15 -25.39
CA PRO A 577 8.23 -17.27 -26.14
C PRO A 577 7.52 -17.41 -27.48
N GLN A 578 8.30 -17.64 -28.55
CA GLN A 578 7.76 -17.89 -29.90
C GLN A 578 7.15 -19.28 -30.05
#